data_AF-K6VVQ4-F1
#
_entry.id   AF-K6VVQ4-F1
#
_cell.length_a   1.000
_cell.length_b   1.000
_cell.length_c   1.000
_cell.angle_alpha   90.00
_cell.angle_beta   90.00
_cell.angle_gamma   90.00
#
_symmetry.space_group_name_H-M   'P 1'
#
loop_
_entity.id
_entity.type
_entity.pdbx_description
1 polymer ?
#
loop_
_entity_poly.entity_id
_entity_poly.type
_entity_poly.pdbx_seq_one_letter_code
_entity_poly.pdbx_strand_id
1 'polypeptide(L)'
;MLPPIEIKINIDAEVPRALSVLECPPEEGRRRSIWFAEARTAAAERALPLLSGHLIIRLRSGDRDDLTVKLRPCSLEGLAPRWRRPFDDRDFSYRVESDWSGSQHVLAASAVSRRPPGSLARAMQSGTDPAQVLDPAQRQFLVTCTPGGVPIDHLVPLGPIVSTTWSGIPLAGHTVDLERWTVDGLDLLEISAQIRASPGESIEAFELRADDERSRLESFFRGHRLQPSVEDTKTRRVLSVLVREHSRPTNQPPMRDTPMP
;
A
#
# COMPACT_ATOMS: atom_id res chain seq x y z
N MET A 1 -9.66 -15.96 17.68
CA MET A 1 -8.29 -15.41 17.56
C MET A 1 -8.44 -13.99 17.07
N LEU A 2 -7.85 -13.04 17.78
CA LEU A 2 -7.90 -11.63 17.39
C LEU A 2 -6.93 -11.38 16.22
N PRO A 3 -7.33 -10.67 15.16
CA PRO A 3 -6.42 -10.25 14.11
C PRO A 3 -5.26 -9.43 14.71
N PRO A 4 -4.02 -9.56 14.21
CA PRO A 4 -2.95 -8.65 14.61
C PRO A 4 -3.33 -7.20 14.29
N ILE A 5 -2.82 -6.27 15.09
CA ILE A 5 -2.94 -4.83 14.85
C ILE A 5 -1.63 -4.37 14.20
N GLU A 6 -1.72 -3.76 13.02
CA GLU A 6 -0.62 -3.08 12.34
C GLU A 6 -0.78 -1.58 12.59
N ILE A 7 0.08 -1.00 13.41
CA ILE A 7 0.15 0.44 13.64
C ILE A 7 0.99 1.07 12.54
N LYS A 8 0.51 2.17 11.96
CA LYS A 8 1.20 2.93 10.93
C LYS A 8 1.26 4.40 11.25
N ILE A 9 2.48 4.91 11.30
CA ILE A 9 2.78 6.33 11.41
C ILE A 9 3.32 6.80 10.06
N ASN A 10 2.73 7.85 9.51
CA ASN A 10 3.15 8.42 8.22
C ASN A 10 3.84 9.75 8.45
N ILE A 11 4.96 9.98 7.77
CA ILE A 11 5.70 11.24 7.73
C ILE A 11 5.82 11.66 6.28
N ASP A 12 5.41 12.89 5.98
CA ASP A 12 5.36 13.46 4.63
C ASP A 12 6.09 14.80 4.50
N ALA A 13 6.56 15.33 5.62
CA ALA A 13 7.45 16.47 5.71
C ALA A 13 8.78 16.03 6.31
N GLU A 14 9.87 16.63 5.84
CA GLU A 14 11.21 16.38 6.38
C GLU A 14 11.63 14.90 6.39
N VAL A 15 11.17 14.09 5.41
CA VAL A 15 11.50 12.66 5.30
C VAL A 15 13.00 12.36 5.44
N PRO A 16 13.94 13.11 4.83
CA PRO A 16 15.38 12.89 5.04
C PRO A 16 15.80 13.04 6.51
N ARG A 17 15.22 13.99 7.24
CA ARG A 17 15.49 14.18 8.67
C ARG A 17 14.88 13.04 9.49
N ALA A 18 13.68 12.58 9.15
CA ALA A 18 13.07 11.43 9.81
C ALA A 18 13.93 10.16 9.68
N LEU A 19 14.44 9.88 8.48
CA LEU A 19 15.37 8.76 8.26
C LEU A 19 16.65 8.91 9.07
N SER A 20 17.19 10.12 9.18
CA SER A 20 18.37 10.40 10.01
C SER A 20 18.11 10.17 11.51
N VAL A 21 16.94 10.55 12.02
CA VAL A 21 16.54 10.32 13.42
C VAL A 21 16.35 8.82 13.70
N LEU A 22 15.90 8.07 12.69
CA LEU A 22 15.74 6.61 12.77
C LEU A 22 17.06 5.87 12.50
N GLU A 23 18.17 6.58 12.33
CA GLU A 23 19.50 6.03 12.07
C GLU A 23 19.52 5.03 10.90
N CYS A 24 18.69 5.25 9.88
CA CYS A 24 18.52 4.30 8.78
C CYS A 24 19.54 4.57 7.66
N PRO A 25 20.47 3.63 7.40
CA PRO A 25 21.44 3.79 6.32
C PRO A 25 20.74 3.73 4.95
N PRO A 26 20.89 4.78 4.11
CA PRO A 26 20.29 4.80 2.77
C PRO A 26 20.67 3.61 1.89
N GLU A 27 21.88 3.10 2.04
CA GLU A 27 22.47 2.01 1.27
C GLU A 27 21.92 0.61 1.58
N GLU A 28 21.33 0.41 2.77
CA GLU A 28 20.76 -0.89 3.16
C GLU A 28 19.29 -1.05 2.74
N GLY A 29 18.69 0.02 2.21
CA GLY A 29 17.30 0.03 1.78
C GLY A 29 17.06 -0.87 0.57
N ARG A 30 16.14 -1.82 0.69
CA ARG A 30 15.71 -2.63 -0.47
C ARG A 30 14.80 -1.80 -1.36
N ARG A 31 15.26 -1.52 -2.58
CA ARG A 31 14.50 -0.74 -3.57
C ARG A 31 13.61 -1.64 -4.43
N ARG A 32 12.37 -1.20 -4.65
CA ARG A 32 11.36 -1.87 -5.47
C ARG A 32 10.57 -0.86 -6.29
N SER A 33 10.06 -1.31 -7.43
CA SER A 33 9.07 -0.56 -8.22
C SER A 33 7.68 -1.04 -7.83
N ILE A 34 6.74 -0.11 -7.64
CA ILE A 34 5.35 -0.43 -7.31
C ILE A 34 4.42 0.18 -8.36
N TRP A 35 3.45 -0.61 -8.80
CA TRP A 35 2.30 -0.15 -9.57
C TRP A 35 1.03 -0.43 -8.79
N PHE A 36 0.00 0.36 -9.04
CA PHE A 36 -1.36 0.10 -8.59
C PHE A 36 -2.24 -0.17 -9.78
N ALA A 37 -3.15 -1.13 -9.68
CA ALA A 37 -4.22 -1.24 -10.67
C ALA A 37 -5.35 -0.27 -10.31
N GLU A 38 -5.94 0.33 -11.33
CA GLU A 38 -7.16 1.10 -11.19
C GLU A 38 -8.05 0.88 -12.43
N ALA A 39 -9.36 1.08 -12.31
CA ALA A 39 -10.28 0.92 -13.41
C ALA A 39 -10.20 2.09 -14.39
N ARG A 40 -10.23 1.78 -15.69
CA ARG A 40 -10.34 2.81 -16.72
C ARG A 40 -11.73 3.43 -16.67
N THR A 41 -11.83 4.74 -16.42
CA THR A 41 -13.11 5.47 -16.48
C THR A 41 -13.13 6.41 -17.67
N ALA A 42 -14.26 6.45 -18.39
CA ALA A 42 -14.45 7.30 -19.57
C ALA A 42 -14.78 8.77 -19.23
N ALA A 43 -15.10 9.07 -17.97
CA ALA A 43 -15.49 10.40 -17.51
C ALA A 43 -14.33 11.06 -16.76
N ALA A 44 -13.80 12.16 -17.32
CA ALA A 44 -12.96 13.18 -16.67
C ALA A 44 -11.98 12.67 -15.58
N GLU A 45 -11.11 11.72 -15.95
CA GLU A 45 -9.69 11.66 -15.59
C GLU A 45 -9.21 11.79 -14.12
N ARG A 46 -10.07 11.68 -13.09
CA ARG A 46 -9.63 11.79 -11.69
C ARG A 46 -10.25 10.80 -10.71
N ALA A 47 -11.12 9.92 -11.19
CA ALA A 47 -11.74 8.91 -10.33
C ALA A 47 -10.74 7.80 -9.96
N LEU A 48 -10.83 7.29 -8.74
CA LEU A 48 -10.16 6.08 -8.28
C LEU A 48 -11.22 5.03 -7.87
N PRO A 49 -11.93 4.39 -8.83
CA PRO A 49 -13.03 3.48 -8.52
C PRO A 49 -12.69 2.33 -7.58
N LEU A 50 -11.55 1.66 -7.77
CA LEU A 50 -11.11 0.57 -6.90
C LEU A 50 -10.87 1.11 -5.49
N LEU A 51 -10.06 2.17 -5.35
CA LEU A 51 -9.78 2.76 -4.04
C LEU A 51 -11.06 3.21 -3.31
N SER A 52 -11.97 3.85 -4.05
CA SER A 52 -13.27 4.32 -3.52
C SER A 52 -14.18 3.16 -3.16
N GLY A 53 -14.08 2.05 -3.90
CA GLY A 53 -14.72 0.77 -3.63
C GLY A 53 -13.98 -0.11 -2.62
N HIS A 54 -13.05 0.47 -1.85
CA HIS A 54 -12.29 -0.20 -0.78
C HIS A 54 -11.37 -1.32 -1.25
N LEU A 55 -11.02 -1.34 -2.54
CA LEU A 55 -10.17 -2.34 -3.16
C LEU A 55 -8.84 -1.71 -3.61
N ILE A 56 -7.74 -2.37 -3.27
CA ILE A 56 -6.39 -1.98 -3.66
C ILE A 56 -5.73 -3.18 -4.32
N ILE A 57 -5.32 -3.05 -5.57
CA ILE A 57 -4.49 -4.04 -6.26
C ILE A 57 -3.11 -3.41 -6.45
N ARG A 58 -2.10 -3.97 -5.79
CA ARG A 58 -0.74 -3.46 -5.80
C ARG A 58 0.20 -4.51 -6.37
N LEU A 59 1.00 -4.13 -7.35
CA LEU A 59 2.04 -4.95 -7.96
C LEU A 59 3.38 -4.38 -7.55
N ARG A 60 4.29 -5.25 -7.10
CA ARG A 60 5.63 -4.85 -6.66
C ARG A 60 6.67 -5.71 -7.36
N SER A 61 7.73 -5.06 -7.84
CA SER A 61 8.84 -5.74 -8.50
C SER A 61 10.20 -5.31 -7.93
N GLY A 62 11.12 -6.26 -7.81
CA GLY A 62 12.47 -6.07 -7.23
C GLY A 62 13.19 -7.39 -7.02
N ASP A 63 13.79 -7.59 -5.84
CA ASP A 63 14.41 -8.85 -5.39
C ASP A 63 13.45 -10.05 -5.45
N ARG A 64 12.18 -9.79 -5.16
CA ARG A 64 11.06 -10.69 -5.38
C ARG A 64 9.86 -9.88 -5.80
N ASP A 65 9.12 -10.39 -6.78
CA ASP A 65 7.88 -9.77 -7.20
C ASP A 65 6.71 -10.30 -6.34
N ASP A 66 5.75 -9.45 -6.05
CA ASP A 66 4.49 -9.85 -5.43
C ASP A 66 3.33 -9.00 -5.93
N LEU A 67 2.14 -9.62 -5.92
CA LEU A 67 0.89 -8.96 -6.21
C LEU A 67 0.02 -9.07 -4.95
N THR A 68 -0.49 -7.94 -4.48
CA THR A 68 -1.42 -7.85 -3.36
C THR A 68 -2.79 -7.41 -3.85
N VAL A 69 -3.84 -8.15 -3.50
CA VAL A 69 -5.24 -7.70 -3.57
C VAL A 69 -5.71 -7.46 -2.14
N LYS A 70 -6.04 -6.21 -1.79
CA LYS A 70 -6.40 -5.79 -0.42
C LYS A 70 -7.77 -5.14 -0.38
N LEU A 71 -8.62 -5.58 0.55
CA LEU A 71 -9.87 -4.91 0.91
C LEU A 71 -9.66 -4.10 2.19
N ARG A 72 -9.97 -2.79 2.15
CA ARG A 72 -9.82 -1.86 3.29
C ARG A 72 -10.77 -0.66 3.18
N PRO A 73 -11.71 -0.47 4.12
CA PRO A 73 -12.08 -1.38 5.20
C PRO A 73 -12.76 -2.66 4.69
N CYS A 74 -12.79 -3.69 5.53
CA CYS A 74 -13.67 -4.86 5.36
C CYS A 74 -14.29 -5.27 6.71
N SER A 75 -15.23 -6.22 6.71
CA SER A 75 -15.74 -6.88 7.92
C SER A 75 -15.60 -8.40 7.79
N LEU A 76 -15.34 -9.11 8.90
CA LEU A 76 -15.22 -10.57 8.87
C LEU A 76 -16.50 -11.27 8.38
N GLU A 77 -17.67 -10.69 8.67
CA GLU A 77 -18.96 -11.23 8.26
C GLU A 77 -19.20 -11.08 6.76
N GLY A 78 -18.73 -9.96 6.18
CA GLY A 78 -18.80 -9.68 4.74
C GLY A 78 -17.81 -10.51 3.91
N LEU A 79 -16.84 -11.17 4.53
CA LEU A 79 -15.93 -12.09 3.85
C LEU A 79 -16.58 -13.47 3.66
N ALA A 80 -16.45 -14.02 2.45
CA ALA A 80 -16.91 -15.39 2.19
C ALA A 80 -16.17 -16.39 3.09
N PRO A 81 -16.77 -17.55 3.44
CA PRO A 81 -16.30 -18.43 4.51
C PRO A 81 -14.80 -18.80 4.46
N ARG A 82 -14.26 -19.08 3.27
CA ARG A 82 -12.83 -19.38 3.05
C ARG A 82 -11.90 -18.26 3.54
N TRP A 83 -12.35 -17.01 3.44
CA TRP A 83 -11.56 -15.81 3.69
C TRP A 83 -11.77 -15.26 5.10
N ARG A 84 -12.51 -15.95 5.98
CA ARG A 84 -12.72 -15.47 7.36
C ARG A 84 -11.51 -15.69 8.28
N ARG A 85 -10.54 -16.48 7.84
CA ARG A 85 -9.33 -16.81 8.61
C ARG A 85 -8.09 -16.72 7.73
N PRO A 86 -6.94 -16.28 8.29
CA PRO A 86 -5.68 -16.27 7.56
C PRO A 86 -5.23 -17.70 7.23
N PHE A 87 -4.54 -17.86 6.10
CA PHE A 87 -3.93 -19.12 5.69
C PHE A 87 -2.74 -18.89 4.77
N ASP A 88 -1.92 -19.92 4.61
CA ASP A 88 -0.76 -19.95 3.73
C ASP A 88 -0.83 -21.15 2.79
N ASP A 89 -0.37 -20.92 1.57
CA ASP A 89 -0.08 -21.92 0.54
C ASP A 89 1.35 -21.62 -0.01
N ARG A 90 1.86 -22.45 -0.91
CA ARG A 90 3.24 -22.38 -1.42
C ARG A 90 3.65 -20.97 -1.86
N ASP A 91 2.89 -20.39 -2.78
CA ASP A 91 3.17 -19.09 -3.40
C ASP A 91 2.08 -18.04 -3.11
N PHE A 92 1.19 -18.34 -2.18
CA PHE A 92 0.04 -17.50 -1.85
C PHE A 92 -0.13 -17.40 -0.34
N SER A 93 -0.46 -16.20 0.14
CA SER A 93 -0.72 -15.96 1.55
C SER A 93 -1.96 -15.06 1.70
N TYR A 94 -2.84 -15.43 2.62
CA TYR A 94 -4.01 -14.64 2.97
C TYR A 94 -3.91 -14.18 4.42
N ARG A 95 -4.14 -12.88 4.64
CA ARG A 95 -4.04 -12.23 5.94
C ARG A 95 -5.28 -11.39 6.22
N VAL A 96 -5.63 -11.32 7.50
CA VAL A 96 -6.60 -10.39 8.04
C VAL A 96 -5.92 -9.68 9.20
N GLU A 97 -5.94 -8.36 9.19
CA GLU A 97 -5.23 -7.50 10.14
C GLU A 97 -6.07 -6.26 10.44
N SER A 98 -5.93 -5.70 11.65
CA SER A 98 -6.46 -4.38 11.98
C SER A 98 -5.40 -3.34 11.59
N ASP A 99 -5.73 -2.46 10.66
CA ASP A 99 -4.83 -1.48 10.05
C ASP A 99 -5.10 -0.11 10.69
N TRP A 100 -4.23 0.29 11.64
CA TRP A 100 -4.35 1.52 12.42
C TRP A 100 -3.45 2.60 11.83
N SER A 101 -4.04 3.62 11.22
CA SER A 101 -3.31 4.72 10.58
C SER A 101 -3.98 6.05 10.89
N GLY A 102 -3.29 6.94 11.58
CA GLY A 102 -3.88 8.19 12.07
C GLY A 102 -5.07 7.90 12.99
N SER A 103 -6.23 8.48 12.69
CA SER A 103 -7.49 8.22 13.41
C SER A 103 -8.28 7.02 12.87
N GLN A 104 -7.82 6.38 11.78
CA GLN A 104 -8.54 5.27 11.15
C GLN A 104 -8.08 3.93 11.71
N HIS A 105 -8.96 3.24 12.43
CA HIS A 105 -8.76 1.87 12.88
C HIS A 105 -9.74 0.97 12.13
N VAL A 106 -9.25 0.24 11.12
CA VAL A 106 -10.11 -0.55 10.24
C VAL A 106 -9.56 -1.94 10.03
N LEU A 107 -10.44 -2.94 9.91
CA LEU A 107 -10.02 -4.27 9.48
C LEU A 107 -9.68 -4.25 7.99
N ALA A 108 -8.63 -4.96 7.61
CA ALA A 108 -8.24 -5.18 6.23
C ALA A 108 -7.94 -6.65 5.95
N ALA A 109 -8.26 -7.07 4.73
CA ALA A 109 -8.01 -8.42 4.24
C ALA A 109 -7.11 -8.36 3.02
N SER A 110 -6.03 -9.14 3.01
CA SER A 110 -5.01 -9.11 1.95
C SER A 110 -4.73 -10.50 1.40
N ALA A 111 -4.87 -10.66 0.09
CA ALA A 111 -4.48 -11.84 -0.68
C ALA A 111 -3.21 -11.53 -1.48
N VAL A 112 -2.08 -12.11 -1.08
CA VAL A 112 -0.75 -11.83 -1.64
C VAL A 112 -0.21 -13.06 -2.36
N SER A 113 0.18 -12.89 -3.61
CA SER A 113 0.83 -13.92 -4.42
C SER A 113 2.27 -13.55 -4.73
N ARG A 114 3.16 -14.54 -4.67
CA ARG A 114 4.57 -14.41 -5.03
C ARG A 114 4.75 -14.62 -6.53
N ARG A 115 5.66 -13.88 -7.13
CA ARG A 115 5.95 -13.91 -8.56
C ARG A 115 7.46 -14.01 -8.82
N PRO A 116 7.88 -14.59 -9.96
CA PRO A 116 9.27 -14.53 -10.37
C PRO A 116 9.77 -13.08 -10.46
N PRO A 117 11.01 -12.80 -10.02
CA PRO A 117 11.58 -11.45 -10.10
C PRO A 117 11.51 -10.85 -11.50
N GLY A 118 11.09 -9.58 -11.59
CA GLY A 118 10.97 -8.80 -12.84
C GLY A 118 9.79 -9.17 -13.75
N SER A 119 9.01 -10.21 -13.41
CA SER A 119 7.87 -10.63 -14.23
C SER A 119 6.74 -9.59 -14.24
N LEU A 120 6.45 -8.97 -13.10
CA LEU A 120 5.41 -7.95 -12.99
C LEU A 120 5.86 -6.65 -13.64
N ALA A 121 7.12 -6.24 -13.46
CA ALA A 121 7.66 -5.06 -14.13
C ALA A 121 7.52 -5.17 -15.65
N ARG A 122 7.89 -6.33 -16.22
CA ARG A 122 7.75 -6.59 -17.67
C ARG A 122 6.29 -6.51 -18.13
N ALA A 123 5.37 -7.11 -17.38
CA ALA A 123 3.94 -7.07 -17.71
C ALA A 123 3.40 -5.62 -17.70
N MET A 124 3.72 -4.85 -16.66
CA MET A 124 3.24 -3.46 -16.54
C MET A 124 3.84 -2.54 -17.61
N GLN A 125 5.11 -2.72 -17.96
CA GLN A 125 5.77 -1.97 -19.04
C GLN A 125 5.18 -2.29 -20.42
N SER A 126 4.72 -3.51 -20.63
CA SER A 126 4.02 -3.91 -21.86
C SER A 126 2.55 -3.47 -21.91
N GLY A 127 2.06 -2.74 -20.90
CA GLY A 127 0.67 -2.31 -20.83
C GLY A 127 -0.33 -3.45 -20.59
N THR A 128 0.13 -4.58 -20.01
CA THR A 128 -0.76 -5.69 -19.66
C THR A 128 -1.77 -5.23 -18.61
N ASP A 129 -3.05 -5.57 -18.83
CA ASP A 129 -4.12 -5.37 -17.85
C ASP A 129 -3.76 -6.11 -16.54
N PRO A 130 -3.65 -5.41 -15.39
CA PRO A 130 -3.36 -6.03 -14.10
C PRO A 130 -4.30 -7.19 -13.72
N ALA A 131 -5.55 -7.18 -14.20
CA ALA A 131 -6.48 -8.28 -13.97
C ALA A 131 -6.02 -9.58 -14.64
N GLN A 132 -5.18 -9.53 -15.69
CA GLN A 132 -4.67 -10.72 -16.38
C GLN A 132 -3.56 -11.43 -15.59
N VAL A 133 -2.84 -10.71 -14.72
CA VAL A 133 -1.74 -11.27 -13.92
C VAL A 133 -2.16 -11.72 -12.52
N LEU A 134 -3.47 -11.73 -12.21
CA LEU A 134 -4.01 -12.32 -10.98
C LEU A 134 -3.95 -13.85 -11.05
N ASP A 135 -3.49 -14.50 -9.97
CA ASP A 135 -3.62 -15.96 -9.84
C ASP A 135 -5.07 -16.38 -9.55
N PRO A 136 -5.40 -17.68 -9.67
CA PRO A 136 -6.77 -18.16 -9.41
C PRO A 136 -7.30 -17.85 -8.00
N ALA A 137 -6.46 -17.88 -6.97
CA ALA A 137 -6.89 -17.62 -5.60
C ALA A 137 -7.19 -16.13 -5.37
N GLN A 138 -6.39 -15.23 -5.96
CA GLN A 138 -6.63 -13.80 -5.97
C GLN A 138 -7.89 -13.44 -6.75
N ARG A 139 -8.12 -14.07 -7.91
CA ARG A 139 -9.37 -13.91 -8.66
C ARG A 139 -10.58 -14.35 -7.83
N GLN A 140 -10.47 -15.49 -7.14
CA GLN A 140 -11.54 -15.95 -6.28
C GLN A 140 -11.78 -14.98 -5.12
N PHE A 141 -10.73 -14.48 -4.46
CA PHE A 141 -10.85 -13.48 -3.39
C PHE A 141 -11.57 -12.22 -3.91
N LEU A 142 -11.13 -11.70 -5.05
CA LEU A 142 -11.70 -10.53 -5.71
C LEU A 142 -13.20 -10.74 -6.01
N VAL A 143 -13.57 -11.82 -6.68
CA VAL A 143 -14.96 -12.09 -7.08
C VAL A 143 -15.88 -12.35 -5.88
N THR A 144 -15.37 -13.00 -4.83
CA THR A 144 -16.22 -13.44 -3.71
C THR A 144 -16.32 -12.44 -2.56
N CYS A 145 -15.42 -11.45 -2.50
CA CYS A 145 -15.33 -10.52 -1.36
C CYS A 145 -15.40 -9.04 -1.76
N THR A 146 -15.29 -8.69 -3.05
CA THR A 146 -15.41 -7.29 -3.47
C THR A 146 -16.87 -6.84 -3.39
N PRO A 147 -17.16 -5.66 -2.80
CA PRO A 147 -18.50 -5.09 -2.83
C PRO A 147 -19.06 -4.98 -4.26
N GLY A 148 -20.38 -5.13 -4.40
CA GLY A 148 -21.04 -4.98 -5.70
C GLY A 148 -20.82 -3.57 -6.27
N GLY A 149 -20.63 -3.49 -7.60
CA GLY A 149 -20.49 -2.21 -8.32
C GLY A 149 -19.06 -1.70 -8.48
N VAL A 150 -18.05 -2.40 -7.94
CA VAL A 150 -16.63 -2.05 -8.18
C VAL A 150 -16.18 -2.63 -9.53
N PRO A 151 -15.71 -1.80 -10.48
CA PRO A 151 -15.26 -2.27 -11.79
C PRO A 151 -13.89 -2.97 -11.68
N ILE A 152 -13.89 -4.30 -11.78
CA ILE A 152 -12.68 -5.13 -11.62
C ILE A 152 -12.14 -5.68 -12.95
N ASP A 153 -12.69 -5.22 -14.05
CA ASP A 153 -12.32 -5.51 -15.43
C ASP A 153 -11.65 -4.30 -16.09
N HIS A 154 -10.87 -4.56 -17.15
CA HIS A 154 -10.20 -3.51 -17.93
C HIS A 154 -9.35 -2.56 -17.09
N LEU A 155 -8.54 -3.13 -16.20
CA LEU A 155 -7.71 -2.35 -15.29
C LEU A 155 -6.51 -1.76 -16.04
N VAL A 156 -6.03 -0.62 -15.53
CA VAL A 156 -4.81 0.04 -16.00
C VAL A 156 -3.78 0.12 -14.89
N PRO A 157 -2.48 -0.05 -15.18
CA PRO A 157 -1.44 0.16 -14.21
C PRO A 157 -1.11 1.64 -14.04
N LEU A 158 -1.15 2.12 -12.81
CA LEU A 158 -0.69 3.43 -12.38
C LEU A 158 0.67 3.28 -11.70
N GLY A 159 1.70 3.95 -12.21
CA GLY A 159 3.08 3.88 -11.71
C GLY A 159 4.12 3.82 -12.84
N PRO A 160 5.37 3.42 -12.55
CA PRO A 160 5.84 2.97 -11.24
C PRO A 160 6.06 4.10 -10.24
N ILE A 161 5.85 3.82 -8.96
CA ILE A 161 6.51 4.56 -7.87
C ILE A 161 7.76 3.81 -7.42
N VAL A 162 8.69 4.53 -6.79
CA VAL A 162 9.86 3.93 -6.14
C VAL A 162 9.54 3.71 -4.66
N SER A 163 9.67 2.46 -4.20
CA SER A 163 9.61 2.08 -2.79
C SER A 163 11.00 1.68 -2.30
N THR A 164 11.39 2.15 -1.11
CA THR A 164 12.57 1.69 -0.39
C THR A 164 12.14 1.21 0.99
N THR A 165 12.48 -0.04 1.32
CA THR A 165 12.11 -0.64 2.61
C THR A 165 13.32 -0.97 3.47
N TRP A 166 13.19 -0.70 4.76
CA TRP A 166 14.08 -1.16 5.83
C TRP A 166 13.25 -1.98 6.80
N SER A 167 13.81 -3.06 7.33
CA SER A 167 13.09 -3.95 8.25
C SER A 167 13.87 -4.17 9.52
N GLY A 168 13.17 -4.38 10.62
CA GLY A 168 13.82 -4.74 11.87
C GLY A 168 14.43 -3.56 12.63
N ILE A 169 13.96 -2.34 12.39
CA ILE A 169 14.53 -1.13 12.99
C ILE A 169 14.09 -1.02 14.46
N PRO A 170 15.00 -0.95 15.44
CA PRO A 170 14.64 -0.71 16.82
C PRO A 170 14.11 0.72 17.01
N LEU A 171 12.93 0.89 17.59
CA LEU A 171 12.31 2.20 17.81
C LEU A 171 11.42 2.20 19.04
N ALA A 172 11.74 3.03 20.04
CA ALA A 172 10.92 3.22 21.25
C ALA A 172 10.49 1.91 21.95
N GLY A 173 11.36 0.89 21.96
CA GLY A 173 11.06 -0.43 22.54
C GLY A 173 10.38 -1.41 21.59
N HIS A 174 10.17 -1.03 20.33
CA HIS A 174 9.60 -1.87 19.27
C HIS A 174 10.62 -2.23 18.22
N THR A 175 10.27 -3.23 17.43
CA THR A 175 10.86 -3.48 16.12
C THR A 175 9.87 -2.99 15.07
N VAL A 176 10.28 -2.03 14.24
CA VAL A 176 9.44 -1.43 13.19
C VAL A 176 10.02 -1.69 11.81
N ASP A 177 9.14 -1.69 10.82
CA ASP A 177 9.49 -1.65 9.42
C ASP A 177 9.29 -0.23 8.88
N LEU A 178 10.16 0.20 7.97
CA LEU A 178 10.07 1.49 7.31
C LEU A 178 9.84 1.28 5.82
N GLU A 179 8.94 2.06 5.23
CA GLU A 179 8.73 2.07 3.79
C GLU A 179 8.61 3.50 3.28
N ARG A 180 9.62 3.95 2.52
CA ARG A 180 9.64 5.24 1.84
C ARG A 180 9.12 5.10 0.41
N TRP A 181 8.14 5.91 0.03
CA TRP A 181 7.62 6.00 -1.33
C TRP A 181 7.96 7.35 -1.94
N THR A 182 8.47 7.34 -3.18
CA THR A 182 8.76 8.54 -3.96
C THR A 182 8.15 8.47 -5.36
N VAL A 183 7.52 9.56 -5.79
CA VAL A 183 6.94 9.75 -7.14
C VAL A 183 6.65 11.22 -7.40
N ASP A 184 7.09 11.78 -8.52
CA ASP A 184 6.75 13.14 -8.98
C ASP A 184 6.73 14.23 -7.88
N GLY A 185 7.82 14.31 -7.11
CA GLY A 185 8.00 15.27 -6.03
C GLY A 185 7.32 14.91 -4.70
N LEU A 186 6.45 13.90 -4.68
CA LEU A 186 5.93 13.30 -3.45
C LEU A 186 7.01 12.42 -2.80
N ASP A 187 7.19 12.59 -1.50
CA ASP A 187 8.11 11.82 -0.66
C ASP A 187 7.42 11.49 0.66
N LEU A 188 7.11 10.21 0.87
CA LEU A 188 6.36 9.72 2.03
C LEU A 188 7.16 8.62 2.73
N LEU A 189 7.22 8.66 4.05
CA LEU A 189 7.78 7.60 4.89
C LEU A 189 6.68 7.03 5.77
N GLU A 190 6.45 5.72 5.67
CA GLU A 190 5.61 4.98 6.61
C GLU A 190 6.50 4.20 7.57
N ILE A 191 6.12 4.23 8.83
CA ILE A 191 6.69 3.43 9.90
C ILE A 191 5.59 2.48 10.36
N SER A 192 5.84 1.18 10.34
CA SER A 192 4.86 0.18 10.71
C SER A 192 5.34 -0.75 11.81
N ALA A 193 4.44 -1.04 12.76
CA ALA A 193 4.70 -1.93 13.88
C ALA A 193 3.54 -2.91 14.02
N GLN A 194 3.86 -4.20 14.07
CA GLN A 194 2.86 -5.25 14.23
C GLN A 194 2.76 -5.69 15.68
N ILE A 195 1.54 -5.68 16.22
CA ILE A 195 1.21 -6.15 17.56
C ILE A 195 0.28 -7.36 17.46
N ARG A 196 0.60 -8.40 18.24
CA ARG A 196 -0.22 -9.61 18.35
C ARG A 196 -0.88 -9.68 19.72
N ALA A 197 -2.09 -10.22 19.74
CA ALA A 197 -2.79 -10.51 20.98
C ALA A 197 -2.08 -11.64 21.74
N SER A 198 -1.96 -11.49 23.05
CA SER A 198 -1.48 -12.55 23.93
C SER A 198 -2.56 -13.63 24.13
N PRO A 199 -2.19 -14.89 24.43
CA PRO A 199 -3.17 -15.92 24.76
C PRO A 199 -4.07 -15.50 25.93
N GLY A 200 -5.38 -15.53 25.72
CA GLY A 200 -6.38 -15.16 26.75
C GLY A 200 -6.61 -13.66 26.94
N GLU A 201 -5.91 -12.79 26.18
CA GLU A 201 -6.14 -11.34 26.22
C GLU A 201 -7.53 -11.00 25.68
N SER A 202 -8.26 -10.12 26.38
CA SER A 202 -9.53 -9.59 25.88
C SER A 202 -9.30 -8.61 24.73
N ILE A 203 -10.33 -8.36 23.93
CA ILE A 203 -10.27 -7.36 22.84
C ILE A 203 -9.90 -5.98 23.41
N GLU A 204 -10.58 -5.57 24.48
CA GLU A 204 -10.38 -4.27 25.13
C GLU A 204 -8.94 -4.09 25.65
N ALA A 205 -8.37 -5.12 26.30
CA ALA A 205 -6.99 -5.07 26.79
C ALA A 205 -5.99 -5.01 25.63
N PHE A 206 -6.24 -5.76 24.55
CA PHE A 206 -5.40 -5.77 23.37
C PHE A 206 -5.41 -4.42 22.65
N GLU A 207 -6.58 -3.81 22.46
CA GLU A 207 -6.73 -2.50 21.82
C GLU A 207 -6.14 -1.38 22.68
N LEU A 208 -6.35 -1.40 24.01
CA LEU A 208 -5.74 -0.43 24.92
C LEU A 208 -4.21 -0.47 24.83
N ARG A 209 -3.62 -1.68 24.86
CA ARG A 209 -2.18 -1.86 24.71
C ARG A 209 -1.69 -1.35 23.37
N ALA A 210 -2.40 -1.62 22.28
CA ALA A 210 -2.03 -1.13 20.96
C ALA A 210 -2.08 0.41 20.87
N ASP A 211 -3.05 1.06 21.53
CA ASP A 211 -3.12 2.52 21.57
C ASP A 211 -1.99 3.15 22.39
N ASP A 212 -1.60 2.52 23.50
CA ASP A 212 -0.43 2.92 24.28
C ASP A 212 0.86 2.85 23.45
N GLU A 213 1.06 1.76 22.69
CA GLU A 213 2.23 1.63 21.82
C GLU A 213 2.21 2.64 20.67
N ARG A 214 1.04 2.89 20.06
CA ARG A 214 0.88 3.95 19.04
C ARG A 214 1.27 5.30 19.61
N SER A 215 0.78 5.63 20.81
CA SER A 215 1.06 6.89 21.49
C SER A 215 2.55 7.07 21.80
N ARG A 216 3.26 5.99 22.15
CA ARG A 216 4.72 6.01 22.35
C ARG A 216 5.48 6.28 21.05
N LEU A 217 5.12 5.59 19.96
CA LEU A 217 5.72 5.80 18.64
C LEU A 217 5.50 7.24 18.15
N GLU A 218 4.28 7.76 18.25
CA GLU A 218 4.01 9.16 17.88
C GLU A 218 4.78 10.16 18.75
N SER A 219 4.88 9.89 20.06
CA SER A 219 5.60 10.77 20.99
C SER A 219 7.10 10.81 20.71
N PHE A 220 7.69 9.71 20.23
CA PHE A 220 9.06 9.70 19.75
C PHE A 220 9.27 10.73 18.62
N PHE A 221 8.40 10.74 17.61
CA PHE A 221 8.52 11.69 16.49
C PHE A 221 8.28 13.13 16.95
N ARG A 222 7.24 13.36 17.77
CA ARG A 222 6.98 14.70 18.35
C ARG A 222 8.15 15.21 19.17
N GLY A 223 8.82 14.34 19.95
CA GLY A 223 10.03 14.67 20.70
C GLY A 223 11.19 15.14 19.82
N HIS A 224 11.26 14.62 18.59
CA HIS A 224 12.23 15.03 17.57
C HIS A 224 11.74 16.18 16.68
N ARG A 225 10.61 16.82 17.03
CA ARG A 225 9.94 17.87 16.25
C ARG A 225 9.57 17.44 14.82
N LEU A 226 9.32 16.14 14.63
CA LEU A 226 8.74 15.58 13.41
C LEU A 226 7.23 15.42 13.65
N GLN A 227 6.41 15.88 12.72
CA GLN A 227 4.96 15.81 12.82
C GLN A 227 4.45 14.63 12.00
N PRO A 228 3.86 13.60 12.62
CA PRO A 228 3.10 12.60 11.87
C PRO A 228 1.96 13.24 11.07
N SER A 229 1.75 12.76 9.85
CA SER A 229 0.61 13.12 9.03
C SER A 229 -0.68 12.65 9.70
N VAL A 230 -1.62 13.58 9.86
CA VAL A 230 -2.99 13.32 10.36
C VAL A 230 -3.95 12.91 9.25
N GLU A 231 -3.57 13.13 7.98
CA GLU A 231 -4.43 12.92 6.82
C GLU A 231 -4.29 11.52 6.19
N ASP A 232 -5.14 11.30 5.17
CA ASP A 232 -5.32 10.11 4.34
C ASP A 232 -4.12 9.17 4.16
N THR A 233 -4.40 7.87 4.04
CA THR A 233 -3.39 6.82 3.84
C THR A 233 -2.40 7.14 2.71
N LYS A 234 -1.14 6.70 2.89
CA LYS A 234 -0.04 6.77 1.91
C LYS A 234 -0.48 6.39 0.49
N THR A 235 -1.30 5.35 0.35
CA THR A 235 -1.87 4.87 -0.92
C THR A 235 -2.75 5.90 -1.63
N ARG A 236 -3.68 6.55 -0.93
CA ARG A 236 -4.57 7.55 -1.54
C ARG A 236 -3.78 8.75 -2.07
N ARG A 237 -2.77 9.18 -1.34
CA ARG A 237 -1.91 10.31 -1.73
C ARG A 237 -1.12 10.01 -2.99
N VAL A 238 -0.47 8.85 -3.04
CA VAL A 238 0.24 8.40 -4.26
C VAL A 238 -0.70 8.27 -5.44
N LEU A 239 -1.84 7.59 -5.29
CA LEU A 239 -2.79 7.41 -6.38
C LEU A 239 -3.32 8.75 -6.93
N SER A 240 -3.52 9.74 -6.05
CA SER A 240 -3.93 11.08 -6.44
C SER A 240 -2.87 11.79 -7.29
N VAL A 241 -1.58 11.58 -7.01
CA VAL A 241 -0.47 12.10 -7.84
C VAL A 241 -0.43 11.35 -9.17
N LEU A 242 -0.44 10.01 -9.14
CA LEU A 242 -0.33 9.18 -10.34
C LEU A 242 -1.44 9.45 -11.35
N VAL A 243 -2.70 9.61 -10.91
CA VAL A 243 -3.80 9.92 -11.82
C VAL A 243 -3.64 11.30 -12.45
N ARG A 244 -3.20 12.32 -11.70
CA ARG A 244 -2.94 13.66 -12.27
C ARG A 244 -1.87 13.62 -13.36
N GLU A 245 -0.84 12.80 -13.19
CA GLU A 245 0.24 12.64 -14.16
C GLU A 245 -0.20 11.83 -15.39
N HIS A 246 -0.97 10.76 -15.17
CA HIS A 246 -1.52 9.95 -16.27
C HIS A 246 -2.50 10.72 -17.17
N SER A 247 -3.11 11.77 -16.62
CA SER A 247 -4.07 12.65 -17.30
C SER A 247 -3.44 13.92 -17.87
N ARG A 248 -2.11 14.11 -17.78
CA ARG A 248 -1.46 15.22 -18.48
C ARG A 248 -1.49 14.95 -19.99
N PRO A 249 -2.09 15.83 -20.81
CA PRO A 249 -1.97 15.69 -22.26
C PRO A 249 -0.49 15.76 -22.63
N THR A 250 -0.01 14.75 -23.36
CA THR A 250 1.33 14.74 -23.94
C THR A 250 1.46 15.97 -24.84
N ASN A 251 2.17 17.00 -24.38
CA ASN A 251 2.46 18.17 -25.21
C ASN A 251 3.14 17.67 -26.50
N GLN A 252 2.46 17.86 -27.63
CA GLN A 252 3.03 17.67 -28.96
C GLN A 252 4.35 18.47 -29.04
N PRO A 253 5.43 17.90 -29.58
CA PRO A 253 6.64 18.67 -29.84
C PRO A 253 6.29 19.81 -30.83
N PRO A 254 6.91 20.99 -30.71
CA PRO A 254 6.64 22.10 -31.62
C PRO A 254 6.90 21.66 -33.06
N MET A 255 5.92 21.86 -33.94
CA MET A 255 6.09 21.71 -35.38
C MET A 255 7.31 22.55 -35.79
N ARG A 256 8.32 21.88 -36.35
CA ARG A 256 9.41 22.57 -37.01
C ARG A 256 8.84 23.21 -38.26
N ASP A 257 8.76 24.54 -38.28
CA ASP A 257 8.57 25.30 -39.50
C ASP A 257 9.66 24.89 -40.49
N THR A 258 9.21 24.30 -41.60
CA THR A 258 10.06 23.99 -42.74
C THR A 258 10.10 25.24 -43.61
N PRO A 259 11.27 25.83 -43.92
CA PRO A 259 11.31 26.98 -44.81
C PRO A 259 10.96 26.51 -46.22
N MET A 260 9.98 27.18 -46.82
CA MET A 260 9.63 26.99 -48.23
C MET A 260 10.70 27.61 -49.15
N PRO A 261 10.91 27.03 -50.34
CA PRO A 261 11.97 27.40 -51.30
C PRO A 261 11.79 28.79 -51.93
#